data_AF-A0AB73MWC7-F1
#
_entry.id   AF-A0AB73MWC7-F1
#
_cell.length_a   1.000
_cell.length_b   1.000
_cell.length_c   1.000
_cell.angle_alpha   90.00
_cell.angle_beta   90.00
_cell.angle_gamma   90.00
#
_symmetry.space_group_name_H-M   'P 1'
#
loop_
_entity.id
_entity.type
_entity.pdbx_description
1 polymer ?
#
loop_
_entity_poly.entity_id
_entity_poly.type
_entity_poly.pdbx_seq_one_letter_code
_entity_poly.pdbx_strand_id
1 'polypeptide(L)'
;MTLKVTPNELRAGANSIDAEKAVITGIAIPDETAAVTGLEGFVTASKLSAADDAVKSALKIVGGRDEIMANLLRNTGNTFELVSSTLAPGLLTPPWMSQQVATGLTGMGDMNLSRK
;
A
#
# COMPACT_ATOMS: atom_id res chain seq x y z
N MET A 1 -3.76 23.20 3.86
CA MET A 1 -4.31 22.36 2.77
C MET A 1 -5.29 21.39 3.39
N THR A 2 -6.58 21.49 3.07
CA THR A 2 -7.60 20.57 3.61
C THR A 2 -7.51 19.25 2.87
N LEU A 3 -7.39 18.14 3.60
CA LEU A 3 -7.38 16.79 3.04
C LEU A 3 -8.68 16.54 2.27
N LYS A 4 -8.58 16.20 0.98
CA LYS A 4 -9.75 15.82 0.16
C LYS A 4 -9.82 14.31 0.04
N VAL A 5 -10.84 13.73 0.65
CA VAL A 5 -11.15 12.30 0.58
C VAL A 5 -12.53 12.14 -0.04
N THR A 6 -12.59 11.47 -1.20
CA THR A 6 -13.82 10.95 -1.82
C THR A 6 -13.53 9.56 -2.41
N PRO A 7 -14.54 8.79 -2.84
CA PRO A 7 -14.33 7.49 -3.46
C PRO A 7 -13.35 7.53 -4.64
N ASN A 8 -13.38 8.60 -5.45
CA ASN A 8 -12.48 8.77 -6.57
C ASN A 8 -11.02 8.91 -6.11
N GLU A 9 -10.76 9.72 -5.09
CA GLU A 9 -9.43 9.89 -4.50
C GLU A 9 -8.92 8.60 -3.86
N LEU A 10 -9.80 7.80 -3.22
CA LEU A 10 -9.41 6.48 -2.70
C LEU A 10 -9.01 5.52 -3.83
N ARG A 11 -9.77 5.47 -4.93
CA ARG A 11 -9.41 4.64 -6.09
C ARG A 11 -8.14 5.14 -6.78
N ALA A 12 -7.94 6.45 -6.87
CA ALA A 12 -6.70 7.02 -7.38
C ALA A 12 -5.50 6.63 -6.50
N GLY A 13 -5.64 6.70 -5.17
CA GLY A 13 -4.63 6.21 -4.23
C GLY A 13 -4.33 4.72 -4.41
N ALA A 14 -5.36 3.89 -4.59
CA ALA A 14 -5.18 2.46 -4.87
C ALA A 14 -4.38 2.22 -6.16
N ASN A 15 -4.64 3.00 -7.22
CA ASN A 15 -3.90 2.89 -8.48
C ASN A 15 -2.44 3.34 -8.32
N SER A 16 -2.16 4.33 -7.48
CA SER A 16 -0.78 4.70 -7.14
C SER A 16 -0.06 3.58 -6.41
N ILE A 17 -0.72 2.92 -5.44
CA ILE A 17 -0.14 1.77 -4.73
C ILE A 17 0.11 0.59 -5.68
N ASP A 18 -0.81 0.32 -6.62
CA ASP A 18 -0.58 -0.71 -7.64
C ASP A 18 0.63 -0.39 -8.53
N ALA A 19 0.85 0.88 -8.85
CA ALA A 19 2.03 1.31 -9.61
C ALA A 19 3.32 1.09 -8.80
N GLU A 20 3.31 1.40 -7.49
CA GLU A 20 4.44 1.12 -6.60
C GLU A 20 4.70 -0.39 -6.46
N LYS A 21 3.64 -1.19 -6.29
CA LYS A 21 3.73 -2.66 -6.31
C LYS A 21 4.39 -3.16 -7.60
N ALA A 22 4.00 -2.63 -8.75
CA ALA A 22 4.58 -3.01 -10.04
C ALA A 22 6.09 -2.67 -10.11
N VAL A 23 6.50 -1.54 -9.54
CA VAL A 23 7.93 -1.19 -9.43
C VAL A 23 8.67 -2.16 -8.51
N ILE A 24 8.13 -2.45 -7.32
CA ILE A 24 8.79 -3.31 -6.32
C ILE A 24 8.90 -4.75 -6.80
N THR A 25 7.81 -5.30 -7.34
CA THR A 25 7.78 -6.67 -7.88
C THR A 25 8.59 -6.80 -9.16
N GLY A 26 8.90 -5.69 -9.84
CA GLY A 26 9.79 -5.61 -10.99
C GLY A 26 11.29 -5.53 -10.65
N ILE A 27 11.67 -5.42 -9.37
CA ILE A 27 13.08 -5.42 -8.96
C ILE A 27 13.69 -6.78 -9.28
N ALA A 28 14.65 -6.81 -10.21
CA ALA A 28 15.38 -8.00 -10.57
C ALA A 28 16.38 -8.37 -9.47
N ILE A 29 16.34 -9.63 -9.04
CA ILE A 29 17.34 -10.21 -8.15
C ILE A 29 18.37 -10.92 -9.04
N PRO A 30 19.67 -10.59 -8.92
CA PRO A 30 20.71 -11.21 -9.74
C PRO A 30 20.74 -12.74 -9.55
N ASP A 31 20.94 -13.48 -10.65
CA ASP A 31 21.15 -14.92 -10.58
C ASP A 31 22.46 -15.23 -9.85
N GLU A 32 22.34 -15.92 -8.72
CA GLU A 32 23.42 -16.28 -7.83
C GLU A 32 24.15 -17.57 -8.24
N THR A 33 23.62 -18.33 -9.20
CA THR A 33 24.06 -19.71 -9.51
C THR A 33 25.57 -19.81 -9.75
N ALA A 34 26.12 -18.99 -10.66
CA ALA A 34 27.54 -19.03 -10.99
C ALA A 34 28.45 -18.65 -9.79
N ALA A 35 28.00 -17.70 -8.97
CA ALA A 35 28.74 -17.29 -7.78
C ALA A 35 28.69 -18.37 -6.69
N VAL A 36 27.54 -19.02 -6.50
CA VAL A 36 27.39 -20.15 -5.57
C VAL A 36 28.29 -21.32 -5.98
N THR A 37 28.34 -21.67 -7.27
CA THR A 37 29.23 -22.71 -7.79
C THR A 37 30.71 -22.37 -7.56
N GLY A 38 31.13 -21.12 -7.84
CA GLY A 38 32.52 -20.70 -7.60
C GLY A 38 32.94 -20.70 -6.12
N LEU A 39 31.97 -20.66 -5.21
CA LEU A 39 32.16 -20.69 -3.76
C LEU A 39 31.92 -22.07 -3.14
N GLU A 40 31.77 -23.12 -3.95
CA GLU A 40 31.50 -24.46 -3.46
C GLU A 40 32.56 -24.93 -2.43
N GLY A 41 32.09 -25.54 -1.34
CA GLY A 41 32.93 -25.93 -0.20
C GLY A 41 33.17 -24.83 0.83
N PHE A 42 32.81 -23.56 0.54
CA PHE A 42 32.85 -22.48 1.52
C PHE A 42 31.47 -22.21 2.13
N VAL A 43 31.46 -21.86 3.43
CA VAL A 43 30.23 -21.42 4.15
C VAL A 43 29.58 -20.20 3.48
N THR A 44 30.34 -19.41 2.72
CA THR A 44 29.83 -18.25 2.00
C THR A 44 28.80 -18.62 0.93
N ALA A 45 28.92 -19.80 0.29
CA ALA A 45 27.95 -20.24 -0.72
C ALA A 45 26.53 -20.37 -0.14
N SER A 46 26.38 -21.02 1.02
CA SER A 46 25.07 -21.18 1.67
C SER A 46 24.51 -19.86 2.20
N LYS A 47 25.38 -18.95 2.68
CA LYS A 47 24.96 -17.61 3.08
C LYS A 47 24.47 -16.78 1.90
N LEU A 48 25.10 -16.93 0.73
CA LEU A 48 24.69 -16.25 -0.49
C LEU A 48 23.30 -16.74 -0.95
N SER A 49 23.08 -18.05 -1.03
CA SER A 49 21.76 -18.61 -1.39
C SER A 49 20.68 -18.19 -0.39
N ALA A 50 20.96 -18.23 0.92
CA ALA A 50 19.99 -17.79 1.92
C ALA A 50 19.67 -16.28 1.83
N ALA A 51 20.66 -15.45 1.47
CA ALA A 51 20.44 -14.03 1.27
C ALA A 51 19.59 -13.76 0.01
N ASP A 52 19.87 -14.46 -1.08
CA ASP A 52 19.06 -14.40 -2.30
C ASP A 52 17.58 -14.76 -2.02
N ASP A 53 17.34 -15.91 -1.36
CA ASP A 53 16.00 -16.36 -0.98
C ASP A 53 15.28 -15.33 -0.08
N ALA A 54 16.01 -14.75 0.87
CA ALA A 54 15.47 -13.74 1.78
C ALA A 54 15.03 -12.48 1.02
N VAL A 55 15.81 -12.03 0.03
CA VAL A 55 15.45 -10.87 -0.79
C VAL A 55 14.25 -11.19 -1.68
N LYS A 56 14.21 -12.37 -2.33
CA LYS A 56 13.05 -12.84 -3.12
C LYS A 56 11.78 -12.86 -2.28
N SER A 57 11.86 -13.40 -1.07
CA SER A 57 10.75 -13.46 -0.12
C SER A 57 10.31 -12.06 0.34
N ALA A 58 11.24 -11.17 0.67
CA ALA A 58 10.94 -9.81 1.12
C ALA A 58 10.18 -9.02 0.05
N LEU A 59 10.64 -9.04 -1.21
CA LEU A 59 9.95 -8.36 -2.31
C LEU A 59 8.51 -8.88 -2.51
N LYS A 60 8.32 -10.20 -2.41
CA LYS A 60 6.99 -10.82 -2.49
C LYS A 60 6.08 -10.37 -1.35
N ILE A 61 6.60 -10.31 -0.12
CA ILE A 61 5.84 -9.87 1.06
C ILE A 61 5.41 -8.42 0.90
N VAL A 62 6.32 -7.53 0.47
CA VAL A 62 5.99 -6.12 0.26
C VAL A 62 4.93 -5.97 -0.83
N GLY A 63 5.11 -6.60 -1.99
CA GLY A 63 4.11 -6.55 -3.06
C GLY A 63 2.74 -7.11 -2.65
N GLY A 64 2.70 -8.10 -1.76
CA GLY A 64 1.45 -8.59 -1.16
C GLY A 64 0.79 -7.61 -0.20
N ARG A 65 1.57 -6.85 0.58
CA ARG A 65 1.05 -5.80 1.46
C ARG A 65 0.47 -4.65 0.65
N ASP A 66 1.14 -4.25 -0.42
CA ASP A 66 0.66 -3.19 -1.32
C ASP A 66 -0.67 -3.58 -1.96
N GLU A 67 -0.81 -4.83 -2.40
CA GLU A 67 -2.07 -5.35 -2.92
C GLU A 67 -3.21 -5.30 -1.90
N ILE A 68 -2.94 -5.67 -0.65
CA ILE A 68 -3.93 -5.58 0.43
C ILE A 68 -4.34 -4.11 0.64
N MET A 69 -3.38 -3.19 0.69
CA MET A 69 -3.65 -1.76 0.88
C MET A 69 -4.47 -1.17 -0.26
N ALA A 70 -4.10 -1.45 -1.51
CA ALA A 70 -4.84 -0.98 -2.68
C ALA A 70 -6.28 -1.51 -2.69
N ASN A 71 -6.48 -2.79 -2.34
CA ASN A 71 -7.80 -3.39 -2.23
C ASN A 71 -8.63 -2.78 -1.11
N LEU A 72 -8.05 -2.47 0.05
CA LEU A 72 -8.74 -1.78 1.13
C LEU A 72 -9.27 -0.41 0.69
N LEU A 73 -8.46 0.37 -0.03
CA LEU A 73 -8.88 1.68 -0.56
C LEU A 73 -10.03 1.55 -1.56
N ARG A 74 -9.92 0.62 -2.52
CA ARG A 74 -10.99 0.35 -3.50
C ARG A 74 -12.28 -0.08 -2.84
N ASN A 75 -12.20 -1.05 -1.93
CA ASN A 75 -13.35 -1.59 -1.24
C ASN A 75 -14.02 -0.53 -0.37
N THR A 76 -13.24 0.34 0.29
CA THR A 76 -13.78 1.46 1.06
C THR A 76 -14.54 2.44 0.17
N GLY A 77 -13.96 2.86 -0.96
CA GLY A 77 -14.63 3.75 -1.90
C GLY A 77 -15.91 3.15 -2.48
N ASN A 78 -15.84 1.89 -2.94
CA ASN A 78 -16.98 1.19 -3.54
C ASN A 78 -18.10 0.95 -2.50
N THR A 79 -17.74 0.54 -1.28
CA THR A 79 -18.72 0.31 -0.20
C THR A 79 -19.38 1.62 0.20
N PHE A 80 -18.61 2.71 0.31
CA PHE A 80 -19.18 4.01 0.64
C PHE A 80 -20.18 4.48 -0.42
N GLU A 81 -19.83 4.38 -1.71
CA GLU A 81 -20.77 4.72 -2.79
C GLU A 81 -22.03 3.86 -2.74
N LEU A 82 -21.88 2.54 -2.59
CA LEU A 82 -23.02 1.63 -2.48
C LEU A 82 -23.94 2.02 -1.34
N VAL A 83 -23.40 2.19 -0.12
CA VAL A 83 -24.20 2.57 1.05
C VAL A 83 -24.81 3.95 0.86
N SER A 84 -24.05 4.93 0.37
CA SER A 84 -24.54 6.29 0.16
C SER A 84 -25.70 6.35 -0.83
N SER A 85 -25.73 5.48 -1.83
CA SER A 85 -26.82 5.40 -2.81
C SER A 85 -28.14 4.86 -2.21
N THR A 86 -28.07 4.17 -1.08
CA THR A 86 -29.24 3.60 -0.38
C THR A 86 -29.81 4.50 0.72
N LEU A 87 -29.08 5.54 1.10
CA LEU A 87 -29.50 6.46 2.16
C LEU A 87 -30.46 7.52 1.62
N ALA A 88 -31.37 7.99 2.48
CA ALA A 88 -32.26 9.08 2.14
C ALA A 88 -31.46 10.34 1.73
N PRO A 89 -31.90 11.09 0.70
CA PRO A 89 -31.24 12.31 0.27
C PRO A 89 -31.05 13.29 1.44
N GLY A 90 -29.83 13.84 1.58
CA GLY A 90 -29.50 14.82 2.62
C GLY A 90 -28.89 14.25 3.91
N LEU A 91 -28.87 12.93 4.11
CA LEU A 91 -28.17 12.31 5.26
C LEU A 91 -26.65 12.38 5.15
N LEU A 92 -26.12 12.36 3.92
CA LEU A 92 -24.70 12.53 3.65
C LEU A 92 -24.51 13.80 2.82
N THR A 93 -23.93 14.82 3.45
CA THR A 93 -23.54 16.05 2.75
C THR A 93 -22.03 16.06 2.53
N PRO A 94 -21.54 16.30 1.30
CA PRO A 94 -20.13 16.58 1.08
C PRO A 94 -19.65 17.73 1.99
N PRO A 95 -18.44 17.68 2.56
CA PRO A 95 -17.39 16.68 2.37
C PRO A 95 -17.31 15.66 3.53
N TRP A 96 -18.37 14.86 3.76
CA TRP A 96 -18.47 13.90 4.87
C TRP A 96 -17.22 13.02 5.06
N MET A 97 -16.74 12.34 4.01
CA MET A 97 -15.57 11.45 4.12
C MET A 97 -14.31 12.22 4.55
N SER A 98 -14.09 13.40 3.99
CA SER A 98 -12.93 14.22 4.34
C SER A 98 -12.97 14.66 5.80
N GLN A 99 -14.16 14.99 6.33
CA GLN A 99 -14.35 15.32 7.74
C GLN A 99 -14.05 14.12 8.64
N GLN A 100 -14.59 12.93 8.32
CA GLN A 100 -14.37 11.73 9.13
C GLN A 100 -12.90 11.31 9.15
N VAL A 101 -12.21 11.35 7.99
CA VAL A 101 -10.78 11.07 7.95
C VAL A 101 -10.00 12.12 8.74
N ALA A 102 -10.34 13.41 8.61
CA ALA A 102 -9.67 14.45 9.38
C ALA A 102 -9.84 14.25 10.89
N THR A 103 -11.06 13.96 11.36
CA THR A 103 -11.32 13.63 12.78
C THR A 103 -10.52 12.43 13.25
N GLY A 104 -10.48 11.35 12.45
CA GLY A 104 -9.68 10.17 12.76
C GLY A 104 -8.19 10.48 12.92
N LEU A 105 -7.61 11.20 11.95
CA LEU A 105 -6.19 11.59 11.98
C LEU A 105 -5.88 12.55 13.13
N THR A 106 -6.78 13.47 13.48
CA THR A 106 -6.65 14.31 14.68
C THR A 106 -6.67 13.47 15.95
N GLY A 107 -7.57 12.49 16.05
CA GLY A 107 -7.65 11.58 17.20
C GLY A 107 -6.41 10.69 17.36
N MET A 108 -5.75 10.35 16.25
CA MET A 108 -4.49 9.60 16.24
C MET A 108 -3.25 10.47 16.49
N GLY A 109 -3.40 11.79 16.63
CA GLY A 109 -2.29 12.74 16.79
C GLY A 109 -1.48 12.98 15.50
N ASP A 110 -1.93 12.45 14.37
CA ASP A 110 -1.24 12.50 13.08
C ASP A 110 -1.53 13.82 12.33
N MET A 111 -2.68 14.44 12.60
CA MET A 111 -3.02 15.76 12.06
C MET A 111 -2.68 16.87 13.06
N ASN A 112 -1.54 17.54 12.85
CA ASN A 112 -1.22 18.76 13.58
C ASN A 112 -1.98 19.97 12.98
N LEU A 113 -3.14 20.29 13.57
CA LEU A 113 -3.99 21.44 13.21
C LEU A 113 -3.33 22.82 13.49
N SER A 114 -2.10 22.84 14.00
CA SER A 114 -1.39 24.07 14.43
C SER A 114 -0.61 24.79 13.32
N ARG A 115 -0.57 24.28 12.08
CA ARG A 115 -0.04 25.05 10.94
C ARG A 115 -1.14 25.96 10.37
N LYS A 116 -1.32 27.12 11.01
CA LYS A 116 -1.94 28.31 10.40
C LYS A 116 -0.95 28.98 9.45
#